data_AF-A0A6P2FSK7-F1
#
_entry.id   AF-A0A6P2FSK7-F1
#
_cell.length_a   1.000
_cell.length_b   1.000
_cell.length_c   1.000
_cell.angle_alpha   90.00
_cell.angle_beta   90.00
_cell.angle_gamma   90.00
#
_symmetry.space_group_name_H-M   'P 1'
#
loop_
_entity.id
_entity.type
_entity.pdbx_description
1 polymer ?
#
loop_
_entity_poly.entity_id
_entity_poly.type
_entity_poly.pdbx_seq_one_letter_code
_entity_poly.pdbx_strand_id
1 'polypeptide(L)'
;MVHNLRATDRGVADALTASRPWAQSFDDAVKAALAGRDDKALINFSKLDGASVAVATPDHYYPFMYPLGAAGGGERAQTIYEGFQSGTLSMRCVQFG
;
A
#
# COMPACT_ATOMS: atom_id res chain seq x y z
N MET A 1 -2.25 -2.53 -0.64
CA MET A 1 -2.02 -1.11 -1.05
C MET A 1 -1.94 -0.96 -2.56
N VAL A 2 -1.18 -1.82 -3.26
CA VAL A 2 -1.17 -1.90 -4.72
C VAL A 2 -2.32 -2.79 -5.20
N HIS A 3 -3.18 -2.26 -6.07
CA HIS A 3 -4.28 -3.04 -6.67
C HIS A 3 -4.56 -2.58 -8.10
N ASN A 4 -3.94 -3.28 -9.07
CA ASN A 4 -4.22 -3.10 -10.48
C ASN A 4 -4.26 -4.45 -11.19
N LEU A 5 -5.46 -5.01 -11.34
CA LEU A 5 -5.66 -6.33 -11.96
C LEU A 5 -5.24 -6.38 -13.44
N ARG A 6 -5.10 -5.23 -14.11
CA ARG A 6 -4.61 -5.17 -15.50
C ARG A 6 -3.08 -5.36 -15.59
N ALA A 7 -2.37 -5.28 -14.46
CA ALA A 7 -0.91 -5.29 -14.38
C ALA A 7 -0.38 -6.36 -13.40
N THR A 8 -1.06 -7.51 -13.32
CA THR A 8 -0.62 -8.68 -12.55
C THR A 8 0.22 -9.63 -13.39
N ASP A 9 1.11 -10.37 -12.74
CA ASP A 9 1.96 -11.38 -13.36
C ASP A 9 1.46 -12.78 -12.97
N ARG A 10 0.78 -13.46 -13.91
CA ARG A 10 0.25 -14.81 -13.67
C ARG A 10 1.37 -15.83 -13.50
N GLY A 11 1.19 -16.77 -12.57
CA GLY A 11 2.15 -17.85 -12.32
C GLY A 11 3.36 -17.44 -11.48
N VAL A 12 3.43 -16.18 -11.02
CA VAL A 12 4.40 -15.75 -10.01
C VAL A 12 3.91 -16.22 -8.64
N ALA A 13 4.78 -16.93 -7.92
CA ALA A 13 4.52 -17.37 -6.55
C ALA A 13 4.47 -16.17 -5.59
N ASP A 14 3.77 -16.33 -4.47
CA ASP A 14 3.72 -15.34 -3.41
C ASP A 14 5.15 -15.04 -2.89
N ALA A 15 5.45 -13.76 -2.70
CA ALA A 15 6.79 -13.31 -2.34
C ALA A 15 6.75 -12.07 -1.42
N LEU A 16 7.83 -11.82 -0.69
CA LEU A 16 7.94 -10.60 0.14
C LEU A 16 8.12 -9.33 -0.70
N THR A 17 8.66 -9.47 -1.90
CA THR A 17 8.97 -8.37 -2.81
C THR A 17 8.12 -8.45 -4.07
N ALA A 18 7.72 -7.30 -4.61
CA ALA A 18 6.97 -7.26 -5.85
C ALA A 18 7.82 -7.72 -7.04
N SER A 19 7.19 -8.32 -8.05
CA SER A 19 7.81 -8.67 -9.34
C SER A 19 8.13 -7.44 -10.21
N ARG A 20 7.53 -6.29 -9.90
CA ARG A 20 7.67 -5.04 -10.66
C ARG A 20 8.14 -3.89 -9.76
N PRO A 21 9.14 -3.09 -10.20
CA PRO A 21 9.65 -1.97 -9.40
C PRO A 21 8.59 -0.97 -8.97
N TRP A 22 7.64 -0.60 -9.86
CA TRP A 22 6.59 0.37 -9.53
C TRP A 22 5.65 -0.11 -8.41
N ALA A 23 5.43 -1.43 -8.29
CA ALA A 23 4.58 -2.00 -7.25
C ALA A 23 5.32 -1.97 -5.90
N GLN A 24 6.61 -2.31 -5.93
CA GLN A 24 7.48 -2.22 -4.75
C GLN A 24 7.60 -0.77 -4.28
N SER A 25 7.94 0.17 -5.17
CA SER A 25 8.06 1.60 -4.89
C SER A 25 6.80 2.17 -4.24
N PHE A 26 5.62 1.85 -4.75
CA PHE A 26 4.38 2.38 -4.19
C PHE A 26 4.09 1.80 -2.79
N ASP A 27 4.25 0.50 -2.60
CA ASP A 27 4.06 -0.11 -1.28
C ASP A 27 5.06 0.45 -0.24
N ASP A 28 6.32 0.62 -0.63
CA ASP A 28 7.37 1.20 0.21
C ASP A 28 7.12 2.68 0.53
N ALA A 29 6.63 3.46 -0.44
CA ALA A 29 6.24 4.84 -0.21
C ALA A 29 5.08 4.95 0.81
N VAL A 30 4.08 4.07 0.70
CA VAL A 30 2.99 3.98 1.68
C VAL A 30 3.51 3.51 3.04
N LYS A 31 4.40 2.51 3.09
CA LYS A 31 5.07 2.04 4.31
C LYS A 31 5.81 3.17 5.03
N ALA A 32 6.58 3.97 4.28
CA ALA A 32 7.34 5.09 4.81
C ALA A 32 6.41 6.18 5.38
N ALA A 33 5.35 6.53 4.64
CA ALA A 33 4.36 7.51 5.10
C ALA A 33 3.62 7.03 6.37
N LEU A 34 3.25 5.75 6.44
CA LEU A 34 2.69 5.12 7.64
C LEU A 34 3.63 5.21 8.85
N ALA A 35 4.89 4.82 8.66
CA ALA A 35 5.90 4.84 9.72
C ALA A 35 6.17 6.26 10.24
N GLY A 36 6.11 7.25 9.35
CA GLY A 36 6.27 8.67 9.67
C GLY A 36 5.02 9.39 10.18
N ARG A 37 3.85 8.73 10.21
CA ARG A 37 2.54 9.39 10.39
C ARG A 37 2.37 10.60 9.45
N ASP A 38 2.83 10.46 8.22
CA ASP A 38 2.62 11.44 7.16
C ASP A 38 1.24 11.24 6.52
N ASP A 39 0.22 11.59 7.29
CA ASP A 39 -1.18 11.43 6.90
C ASP A 39 -1.48 12.29 5.64
N LYS A 40 -0.74 13.39 5.41
CA LYS A 40 -0.86 14.21 4.20
C LYS A 40 -0.38 13.47 2.95
N ALA A 41 0.74 12.74 3.03
CA ALA A 41 1.22 11.91 1.94
C ALA A 41 0.25 10.76 1.62
N LEU A 42 -0.34 10.14 2.65
CA LEU A 42 -1.33 9.07 2.50
C LEU A 42 -2.63 9.59 1.86
N ILE A 43 -3.12 10.77 2.25
CA ILE A 43 -4.27 11.42 1.61
C ILE A 43 -3.96 11.80 0.15
N ASN A 44 -2.74 12.27 -0.12
CA ASN A 44 -2.26 12.65 -1.46
C ASN A 44 -1.50 11.50 -2.15
N PHE A 45 -1.91 10.25 -1.95
CA PHE A 45 -1.17 9.07 -2.42
C PHE A 45 -0.87 9.08 -3.92
N SER A 46 -1.66 9.79 -4.73
CA SER A 46 -1.45 9.93 -6.18
C SER A 46 -0.13 10.59 -6.55
N LYS A 47 0.54 11.27 -5.60
CA LYS A 47 1.86 11.86 -5.74
C LYS A 47 3.01 10.92 -5.35
N LEU A 48 2.71 9.76 -4.77
CA LEU A 48 3.72 8.78 -4.38
C LEU A 48 4.28 8.06 -5.62
N ASP A 49 5.51 7.58 -5.50
CA ASP A 49 6.16 6.84 -6.57
C ASP A 49 5.37 5.57 -6.92
N GLY A 50 5.22 5.29 -8.22
CA GLY A 50 4.44 4.15 -8.72
C GLY A 50 2.92 4.27 -8.65
N ALA A 51 2.35 5.31 -8.01
CA ALA A 51 0.90 5.44 -7.78
C ALA A 51 0.05 5.41 -9.07
N SER A 52 0.58 6.00 -10.15
CA SER A 52 -0.10 6.09 -11.45
C SER A 52 -0.42 4.72 -12.08
N VAL A 53 0.33 3.68 -11.70
CA VAL A 53 0.10 2.29 -12.15
C VAL A 53 -0.47 1.44 -11.01
N ALA A 54 -0.03 1.67 -9.77
CA ALA A 54 -0.40 0.85 -8.63
C ALA A 54 -1.89 0.94 -8.24
N VAL A 55 -2.52 2.07 -8.53
CA VAL A 55 -3.92 2.35 -8.14
C VAL A 55 -4.73 2.70 -9.40
N ALA A 56 -5.27 1.68 -10.08
CA ALA A 56 -6.08 1.89 -11.29
C ALA A 56 -7.37 2.67 -10.99
N THR A 57 -7.97 2.35 -9.85
CA THR A 57 -9.07 3.08 -9.21
C THR A 57 -8.80 3.05 -7.70
N PRO A 58 -9.16 4.10 -6.95
CA PRO A 58 -8.82 4.20 -5.53
C PRO A 58 -9.74 3.43 -4.59
N ASP A 59 -10.63 2.59 -5.11
CA ASP A 59 -11.61 1.81 -4.36
C ASP A 59 -10.98 0.80 -3.40
N HIS A 60 -9.81 0.24 -3.74
CA HIS A 60 -9.06 -0.65 -2.84
C HIS A 60 -8.09 0.10 -1.91
N TYR A 61 -7.88 1.40 -2.14
CA TYR A 61 -7.01 2.24 -1.29
C TYR A 61 -7.81 2.98 -0.21
N TYR A 62 -9.00 3.49 -0.55
CA TYR A 62 -9.85 4.23 0.38
C TYR A 62 -10.27 3.47 1.66
N PRO A 63 -10.51 2.14 1.66
CA PRO A 63 -10.85 1.42 2.88
C PRO A 63 -9.82 1.60 4.00
N PHE A 64 -8.54 1.77 3.66
CA PHE A 64 -7.47 2.02 4.63
C PHE A 64 -7.53 3.44 5.24
N MET A 65 -8.16 4.43 4.58
CA MET A 65 -8.29 5.80 5.12
C MET A 65 -9.20 5.86 6.36
N TYR A 66 -10.18 4.96 6.47
CA TYR A 66 -11.11 4.93 7.61
C TYR A 66 -10.41 4.62 8.94
N PRO A 67 -9.66 3.50 9.09
CA PRO A 67 -8.92 3.25 10.32
C PRO A 67 -7.82 4.29 10.55
N LEU A 68 -7.19 4.82 9.49
CA LEU A 68 -6.21 5.92 9.62
C LEU A 68 -6.83 7.17 10.27
N GLY A 69 -8.05 7.56 9.84
CA GLY A 69 -8.76 8.70 10.40
C GLY A 69 -9.35 8.45 11.79
N ALA A 70 -9.63 7.18 12.13
CA ALA A 70 -10.09 6.78 13.46
C ALA A 70 -8.95 6.70 14.49
N ALA A 71 -7.71 6.46 14.03
CA ALA A 71 -6.55 6.34 14.90
C ALA A 71 -6.25 7.66 15.64
N GLY A 72 -5.90 7.53 16.92
CA GLY A 72 -5.48 8.67 17.73
C GLY A 72 -4.24 9.35 17.15
N GLY A 73 -4.05 10.65 17.46
CA GLY A 73 -2.91 11.43 16.96
C GLY A 73 -1.53 10.87 17.35
N GLY A 74 -1.45 10.05 18.41
CA GLY A 74 -0.23 9.35 18.82
C GLY A 74 -0.12 7.89 18.37
N GLU A 75 -1.17 7.29 17.80
CA GLU A 75 -1.24 5.85 17.52
C GLU A 75 -0.59 5.48 16.19
N ARG A 76 0.63 4.94 16.21
CA ARG A 76 1.30 4.58 14.95
C ARG A 76 0.72 3.30 14.37
N ALA A 77 0.62 3.26 13.05
CA ALA A 77 0.28 2.02 12.36
C ALA A 77 1.40 0.99 12.54
N GLN A 78 1.05 -0.21 12.96
CA GLN A 78 1.93 -1.37 12.94
C GLN A 78 1.67 -2.18 11.67
N THR A 79 2.72 -2.49 10.91
CA THR A 79 2.61 -3.49 9.84
C THR A 79 2.61 -4.87 10.48
N ILE A 80 1.51 -5.61 10.32
CA ILE A 80 1.35 -6.97 10.88
C ILE A 80 1.59 -8.06 9.83
N TYR A 81 1.52 -7.69 8.55
CA TYR A 81 1.87 -8.57 7.43
C TYR A 81 2.29 -7.73 6.22
N GLU A 82 3.25 -8.24 5.46
CA GLU A 82 3.63 -7.69 4.16
C GLU A 82 4.01 -8.81 3.20
N GLY A 83 3.77 -8.56 1.92
CA GLY A 83 3.97 -9.53 0.85
C GLY A 83 3.19 -9.14 -0.40
N PHE A 84 3.44 -9.87 -1.48
CA PHE A 84 2.84 -9.67 -2.78
C PHE A 84 2.30 -10.99 -3.33
N GLN A 85 1.13 -10.89 -3.96
CA GLN A 85 0.50 -11.97 -4.71
C GLN A 85 0.35 -11.60 -6.17
N SER A 86 0.35 -12.61 -7.06
CA SER A 86 0.28 -12.39 -8.52
C SER A 86 1.30 -11.36 -9.02
N GLY A 87 2.49 -11.37 -8.40
CA GLY A 87 3.60 -10.45 -8.65
C GLY A 87 3.44 -9.03 -8.12
N THR A 88 2.25 -8.42 -8.21
CA THR A 88 2.08 -6.97 -8.00
C THR A 88 1.01 -6.57 -6.99
N LEU A 89 0.14 -7.49 -6.53
CA LEU A 89 -0.90 -7.16 -5.56
C LEU A 89 -0.29 -7.11 -4.16
N SER A 90 -0.29 -5.94 -3.53
CA SER A 90 0.29 -5.80 -2.18
C SER A 90 -0.71 -6.27 -1.13
N MET A 91 -0.23 -7.17 -0.28
CA MET A 91 -0.97 -7.78 0.82
C MET A 91 -0.69 -7.09 2.16
N ARG A 92 -0.13 -5.88 2.15
CA ARG A 92 0.20 -5.13 3.37
C ARG A 92 -1.03 -5.00 4.28
N CYS A 93 -0.91 -5.54 5.50
CA CYS A 93 -1.88 -5.40 6.57
C CYS A 93 -1.33 -4.47 7.64
N VAL A 94 -2.19 -3.57 8.11
CA VAL A 94 -1.85 -2.59 9.14
C VAL A 94 -2.84 -2.66 10.29
N GLN A 95 -2.33 -2.47 11.50
CA GLN A 95 -3.11 -2.34 12.73
C GLN A 95 -2.86 -0.96 13.34
N PHE A 96 -3.91 -0.37 13.90
CA PHE A 96 -3.84 0.81 14.75
C PHE A 96 -4.35 0.42 16.15
N GLY A 97 -3.70 0.91 17.20
CA GLY A 97 -3.88 0.46 18.59
C GLY A 97 -3.19 -0.87 18.90
#